data_AF-E0NQ83-F1
#
_entry.id   AF-E0NQ83-F1
#
_cell.length_a   1.000
_cell.length_b   1.000
_cell.length_c   1.000
_cell.angle_alpha   90.00
_cell.angle_beta   90.00
_cell.angle_gamma   90.00
#
_symmetry.space_group_name_H-M   'P 1'
#
loop_
_entity.id
_entity.type
_entity.pdbx_description
1 polymer ?
#
loop_
_entity_poly.entity_id
_entity_poly.type
_entity_poly.pdbx_seq_one_letter_code
_entity_poly.pdbx_strand_id
1 'polypeptide(L)'
;MINRMHKHHSRRATVFLSVALFLLLVGAWLCYCLFNTRSAQQKSVVLIERATYYDLLINDKQHIYFKAFTPDSTLSEVSADSNRVAKALSYSNGCWFYDMPLLPICNGKLLVMSSPRLPAVVVKPTDLQTLLQKTHDALSQKMERRDAQCTELKYYLDTHNVQDEGYDMIVRQYHKVKAALDSLRNTAQLLSGIKSSDRLSLQYRIRYGVLDAYNPSAKRKIECRVLRHSTDYSVSVLQTNDKITPDGMHPIHLLSLIPRFSAPNDLFFTTSVPNHNHYQFSTQNLSPVVIPTSIRTDSSCSAPDIALCDGAPVFSSRGVLHGFMVGGKLLNLRQIIRFSDEN
;
A
#
# COMPACT_ATOMS: atom_id res chain seq x y z
N MET A 1 -48.63 -33.31 -44.35
CA MET A 1 -48.47 -31.85 -44.12
C MET A 1 -48.47 -31.47 -42.63
N ILE A 2 -49.31 -32.11 -41.80
CA ILE A 2 -49.44 -31.86 -40.34
C ILE A 2 -48.14 -32.11 -39.54
N ASN A 3 -47.36 -33.15 -39.84
CA ASN A 3 -46.08 -33.43 -39.16
C ASN A 3 -44.98 -32.38 -39.40
N ARG A 4 -45.01 -31.63 -40.52
CA ARG A 4 -44.04 -30.54 -40.78
C ARG A 4 -44.35 -29.30 -39.94
N MET A 5 -45.62 -28.98 -39.72
CA MET A 5 -46.05 -27.84 -38.90
C MET A 5 -45.75 -28.05 -37.41
N HIS A 6 -45.99 -29.25 -36.87
CA HIS A 6 -45.70 -29.57 -35.47
C HIS A 6 -44.19 -29.49 -35.15
N LYS A 7 -43.35 -29.96 -36.08
CA LYS A 7 -41.88 -29.88 -35.98
C LYS A 7 -41.38 -28.43 -36.01
N HIS A 8 -42.01 -27.56 -36.80
CA HIS A 8 -41.67 -26.14 -36.89
C HIS A 8 -42.09 -25.33 -35.66
N HIS A 9 -43.24 -25.65 -35.06
CA HIS A 9 -43.69 -25.02 -33.80
C HIS A 9 -42.81 -25.42 -32.61
N SER A 10 -42.43 -26.70 -32.52
CA SER A 10 -41.52 -27.16 -31.45
C SER A 10 -40.13 -26.53 -31.54
N ARG A 11 -39.57 -26.38 -32.75
CA ARG A 11 -38.29 -25.69 -32.98
C ARG A 11 -38.32 -24.21 -32.61
N ARG A 12 -39.40 -23.51 -32.93
CA ARG A 12 -39.57 -22.10 -32.51
C ARG A 12 -39.65 -22.00 -30.98
N ALA A 13 -40.45 -22.86 -30.34
CA ALA A 13 -40.58 -22.89 -28.88
C ALA A 13 -39.24 -23.18 -28.17
N THR A 14 -38.45 -24.13 -28.68
CA THR A 14 -37.12 -24.42 -28.12
C THR A 14 -36.15 -23.24 -28.25
N VAL A 15 -36.19 -22.52 -29.38
CA VAL A 15 -35.34 -21.33 -29.57
C VAL A 15 -35.75 -20.22 -28.59
N PHE A 16 -37.05 -19.94 -28.46
CA PHE A 16 -37.54 -18.96 -27.49
C PHE A 16 -37.14 -19.30 -26.05
N LEU A 17 -37.27 -20.57 -25.65
CA LEU A 17 -36.88 -21.01 -24.31
C LEU A 17 -35.37 -20.87 -24.08
N SER A 18 -34.54 -21.22 -25.08
CA SER A 18 -33.08 -21.04 -24.97
C SER A 18 -32.67 -19.57 -24.86
N VAL A 19 -33.33 -18.66 -25.59
CA VAL A 19 -33.05 -17.23 -25.52
C VAL A 19 -33.48 -16.67 -24.17
N ALA A 20 -34.67 -17.05 -23.68
CA ALA A 20 -35.14 -16.64 -22.36
C ALA A 20 -34.21 -17.11 -21.24
N LEU A 21 -33.73 -18.36 -21.30
CA LEU A 21 -32.77 -18.90 -20.34
C LEU A 21 -31.43 -18.16 -20.41
N PHE A 22 -30.92 -17.89 -21.61
CA PHE A 22 -29.69 -17.12 -21.80
C PHE A 22 -29.80 -15.72 -21.21
N LEU A 23 -30.91 -15.01 -21.46
CA LEU A 23 -31.15 -13.68 -20.90
C LEU A 23 -31.26 -13.71 -19.37
N LEU A 24 -31.88 -14.76 -18.80
CA LEU A 24 -31.94 -14.95 -17.35
C LEU A 24 -30.54 -15.13 -16.77
N LEU A 25 -29.71 -15.98 -17.38
CA LEU A 25 -28.33 -16.20 -16.93
C LEU A 25 -27.48 -14.92 -17.03
N VAL A 26 -27.60 -14.17 -18.12
CA VAL A 26 -26.93 -12.87 -18.28
C VAL A 26 -27.42 -11.87 -17.23
N GLY A 27 -28.73 -11.81 -16.96
CA GLY A 27 -29.30 -10.96 -15.92
C GLY A 27 -28.78 -11.32 -14.53
N ALA A 28 -28.75 -12.61 -14.20
CA ALA A 28 -28.18 -13.09 -12.94
C ALA A 28 -26.68 -12.77 -12.81
N TRP A 29 -25.92 -12.92 -13.90
CA TRP A 29 -24.50 -12.58 -13.97
C TRP A 29 -24.26 -11.09 -13.72
N LEU A 30 -25.02 -10.22 -14.39
CA LEU A 30 -24.93 -8.77 -14.19
C LEU A 30 -25.30 -8.38 -12.76
N CYS A 31 -26.32 -9.01 -12.17
CA CYS A 31 -26.65 -8.81 -10.76
C CYS A 31 -25.48 -9.19 -9.84
N TYR A 32 -24.84 -10.34 -10.09
CA TYR A 32 -23.64 -10.75 -9.35
C TYR A 32 -22.50 -9.72 -9.47
N CYS A 33 -22.25 -9.19 -10.68
CA CYS A 33 -21.20 -8.20 -10.87
C CYS A 33 -21.50 -6.85 -10.21
N LEU A 34 -22.77 -6.48 -10.09
CA LEU A 34 -23.18 -5.14 -9.65
C LEU A 34 -23.49 -5.05 -8.14
N PHE A 35 -24.02 -6.11 -7.53
CA PHE A 35 -24.52 -6.09 -6.16
C PHE A 35 -23.60 -6.87 -5.22
N ASN A 36 -22.86 -6.14 -4.38
CA ASN A 36 -21.92 -6.72 -3.42
C ASN A 36 -22.58 -6.90 -2.05
N THR A 37 -22.59 -8.12 -1.53
CA THR A 37 -23.02 -8.40 -0.15
C THR A 37 -22.10 -7.72 0.88
N ARG A 38 -22.53 -7.55 2.13
CA ARG A 38 -21.68 -6.96 3.18
C ARG A 38 -20.39 -7.74 3.41
N SER A 39 -20.47 -9.08 3.35
CA SER A 39 -19.29 -9.93 3.45
C SER A 39 -18.34 -9.72 2.26
N ALA A 40 -18.87 -9.61 1.04
CA ALA A 40 -18.09 -9.30 -0.15
C ALA A 40 -17.40 -7.92 -0.05
N GLN A 41 -18.12 -6.90 0.43
CA GLN A 41 -17.56 -5.56 0.67
C GLN A 41 -16.37 -5.62 1.62
N GLN A 42 -16.50 -6.28 2.76
CA GLN A 42 -15.40 -6.43 3.74
C GLN A 42 -14.20 -7.16 3.14
N LYS A 43 -14.45 -8.28 2.46
CA LYS A 43 -13.42 -9.12 1.84
C LYS A 43 -12.76 -8.48 0.60
N SER A 44 -13.31 -7.37 0.10
CA SER A 44 -12.70 -6.62 -1.00
C SER A 44 -11.60 -5.66 -0.52
N VAL A 45 -11.61 -5.29 0.76
CA VAL A 45 -10.75 -4.24 1.31
C VAL A 45 -9.57 -4.84 2.05
N VAL A 46 -8.40 -4.25 1.83
CA VAL A 46 -7.15 -4.61 2.50
C VAL A 46 -6.42 -3.37 2.98
N LEU A 47 -5.51 -3.56 3.94
CA LEU A 47 -4.60 -2.51 4.34
C LEU A 47 -3.30 -2.59 3.53
N ILE A 48 -2.88 -1.44 3.02
CA ILE A 48 -1.65 -1.30 2.23
C ILE A 48 -0.61 -0.62 3.09
N GLU A 49 0.51 -1.28 3.27
CA GLU A 49 1.71 -0.66 3.79
C GLU A 49 2.47 0.00 2.65
N ARG A 50 2.70 1.30 2.78
CA ARG A 50 3.58 2.08 1.93
C ARG A 50 4.85 2.41 2.70
N ALA A 51 5.94 1.76 2.30
CA ALA A 51 7.26 1.94 2.87
C ALA A 51 8.11 2.82 1.95
N THR A 52 8.56 3.97 2.46
CA THR A 52 9.28 4.97 1.65
C THR A 52 10.69 5.21 2.18
N TYR A 53 11.59 5.50 1.26
CA TYR A 53 13.00 5.80 1.52
C TYR A 53 13.58 6.56 0.32
N TYR A 54 14.78 7.10 0.50
CA TYR A 54 15.54 7.77 -0.53
C TYR A 54 16.68 6.89 -1.01
N ASP A 55 17.00 7.01 -2.29
CA ASP A 55 18.09 6.34 -3.00
C ASP A 55 18.96 7.41 -3.63
N LEU A 56 20.15 7.61 -3.07
CA LEU A 56 21.17 8.53 -3.56
C LEU A 56 22.17 7.75 -4.40
N LEU A 57 22.17 8.03 -5.70
CA LEU A 57 23.13 7.52 -6.67
C LEU A 57 24.29 8.49 -6.82
N ILE A 58 25.51 7.98 -6.67
CA ILE A 58 26.76 8.72 -6.77
C ILE A 58 27.54 8.19 -7.97
N ASN A 59 27.87 9.08 -8.91
CA ASN A 59 28.62 8.77 -10.14
C ASN A 59 28.11 7.53 -10.89
N ASP A 60 26.80 7.30 -10.89
CA ASP A 60 26.12 6.17 -11.53
C ASP A 60 26.59 4.77 -11.09
N LYS A 61 27.24 4.66 -9.91
CA LYS A 61 27.83 3.40 -9.42
C LYS A 61 27.48 3.05 -7.99
N GLN A 62 27.52 4.03 -7.09
CA GLN A 62 27.35 3.80 -5.66
C GLN A 62 25.97 4.27 -5.20
N HIS A 63 25.31 3.47 -4.38
CA HIS A 63 24.01 3.76 -3.82
C HIS A 63 24.10 3.97 -2.31
N ILE A 64 23.46 5.02 -1.82
CA ILE A 64 23.24 5.26 -0.39
C ILE A 64 21.75 5.43 -0.16
N TYR A 65 21.21 4.68 0.79
CA TYR A 65 19.81 4.70 1.15
C TYR A 65 19.61 5.40 2.49
N PHE A 66 18.54 6.18 2.62
CA PHE A 66 18.18 6.81 3.90
C PHE A 66 16.68 7.01 4.03
N LYS A 67 16.19 7.09 5.27
CA LYS A 67 14.75 7.14 5.56
C LYS A 67 14.13 8.50 5.20
N ALA A 68 14.76 9.56 5.68
CA ALA A 68 14.29 10.94 5.57
C ALA A 68 15.44 11.91 5.79
N PHE A 69 15.22 13.17 5.47
CA PHE A 69 16.13 14.26 5.76
C PHE A 69 15.30 15.52 6.04
N THR A 70 15.88 16.45 6.79
CA THR A 70 15.36 17.81 6.92
C THR A 70 16.27 18.72 6.13
N PRO A 71 15.75 19.66 5.32
CA PRO A 71 16.55 20.74 4.77
C PRO A 71 17.34 21.39 5.92
N ASP A 72 18.66 21.51 5.78
CA ASP A 72 19.63 22.01 6.77
C ASP A 72 20.10 21.08 7.90
N SER A 73 19.66 19.81 7.94
CA SER A 73 20.05 18.86 8.99
C SER A 73 20.96 17.72 8.48
N THR A 74 20.73 16.50 8.96
CA THR A 74 21.44 15.27 8.57
C THR A 74 20.48 14.30 7.91
N LEU A 75 21.04 13.33 7.17
CA LEU A 75 20.30 12.18 6.68
C LEU A 75 19.98 11.24 7.86
N SER A 76 18.72 10.81 7.95
CA SER A 76 18.28 9.87 8.99
C SER A 76 18.38 8.42 8.52
N GLU A 77 18.88 7.55 9.40
CA GLU A 77 18.92 6.09 9.22
C GLU A 77 19.58 5.65 7.90
N VAL A 78 20.81 6.10 7.68
CA VAL A 78 21.59 5.85 6.46
C VAL A 78 22.11 4.42 6.38
N SER A 79 22.03 3.80 5.20
CA SER A 79 22.54 2.46 4.92
C SER A 79 23.06 2.32 3.49
N ALA A 80 24.05 1.46 3.28
CA ALA A 80 24.51 1.04 1.97
C ALA A 80 23.62 -0.06 1.34
N ASP A 81 22.74 -0.67 2.15
CA ASP A 81 21.89 -1.78 1.75
C ASP A 81 20.41 -1.38 1.80
N SER A 82 19.75 -1.45 0.65
CA SER A 82 18.33 -1.11 0.50
C SER A 82 17.38 -1.97 1.35
N ASN A 83 17.83 -3.14 1.79
CA ASN A 83 17.05 -4.03 2.66
C ASN A 83 17.24 -3.70 4.14
N ARG A 84 18.35 -3.03 4.50
CA ARG A 84 18.67 -2.67 5.89
C ARG A 84 18.31 -1.24 6.24
N VAL A 85 18.10 -0.38 5.25
CA VAL A 85 17.64 0.99 5.48
C VAL A 85 16.30 1.00 6.23
N ALA A 86 16.20 1.83 7.26
CA ALA A 86 14.91 2.07 7.89
C ALA A 86 13.97 2.76 6.89
N LYS A 87 12.72 2.33 6.85
CA LYS A 87 11.72 2.89 5.93
C LYS A 87 10.71 3.72 6.72
N ALA A 88 10.24 4.81 6.13
CA ALA A 88 9.09 5.53 6.65
C ALA A 88 7.84 4.77 6.24
N LEU A 89 7.08 4.28 7.23
CA LEU A 89 5.87 3.52 7.00
C LEU A 89 4.66 4.46 7.05
N SER A 90 3.76 4.26 6.11
CA SER A 90 2.43 4.85 6.09
C SER A 90 1.44 3.80 5.61
N TYR A 91 0.18 3.95 5.98
CA TYR A 91 -0.85 2.98 5.66
C TYR A 91 -2.00 3.65 4.89
N SER A 92 -2.65 2.89 4.02
CA SER A 92 -3.85 3.32 3.29
C SER A 92 -4.74 2.12 3.01
N ASN A 93 -6.02 2.34 2.71
CA ASN A 93 -6.84 1.23 2.21
C ASN A 93 -6.50 0.93 0.75
N GLY A 94 -6.60 -0.34 0.40
CA GLY A 94 -6.65 -0.82 -0.96
C GLY A 94 -7.90 -1.67 -1.16
N CYS A 95 -8.28 -1.85 -2.42
CA CYS A 95 -9.42 -2.67 -2.79
C CYS A 95 -9.07 -3.58 -3.96
N TRP A 96 -9.32 -4.88 -3.82
CA TRP A 96 -9.17 -5.84 -4.90
C TRP A 96 -10.22 -5.58 -5.96
N PHE A 97 -9.81 -5.60 -7.22
CA PHE A 97 -10.75 -5.48 -8.33
C PHE A 97 -10.47 -6.50 -9.42
N TYR A 98 -11.52 -6.88 -10.14
CA TYR A 98 -11.35 -7.75 -11.30
C TYR A 98 -10.69 -6.99 -12.44
N ASP A 99 -9.64 -7.59 -13.00
CA ASP A 99 -8.88 -7.09 -14.15
C ASP A 99 -9.79 -6.87 -15.36
N MET A 100 -10.75 -7.78 -15.54
CA MET A 100 -11.72 -7.74 -16.62
C MET A 100 -13.09 -7.31 -16.09
N PRO A 101 -13.77 -6.34 -16.72
CA PRO A 101 -15.04 -5.77 -16.19
C PRO A 101 -16.14 -6.80 -15.91
N LEU A 102 -16.24 -7.85 -16.72
CA LEU A 102 -17.31 -8.85 -16.67
C LEU A 102 -16.82 -10.28 -16.39
N LEU A 103 -15.53 -10.49 -16.08
CA LEU A 103 -15.00 -11.80 -15.74
C LEU A 103 -14.38 -11.74 -14.35
N PRO A 104 -14.59 -12.76 -13.49
CA PRO A 104 -14.13 -12.75 -12.12
C PRO A 104 -12.64 -13.14 -12.03
N ILE A 105 -11.80 -12.46 -12.81
CA ILE A 105 -10.35 -12.68 -12.89
C ILE A 105 -9.65 -11.42 -12.36
N CYS A 106 -8.98 -11.52 -11.21
CA CYS A 106 -8.34 -10.38 -10.55
C CYS A 106 -6.85 -10.24 -10.87
N ASN A 107 -6.14 -11.35 -11.10
CA ASN A 107 -4.68 -11.37 -11.35
C ASN A 107 -3.87 -10.61 -10.28
N GLY A 108 -4.33 -10.65 -9.02
CA GLY A 108 -3.69 -9.93 -7.92
C GLY A 108 -3.68 -8.42 -8.09
N LYS A 109 -4.65 -7.84 -8.82
CA LYS A 109 -4.76 -6.38 -9.00
C LYS A 109 -5.58 -5.74 -7.90
N LEU A 110 -5.07 -4.63 -7.40
CA LEU A 110 -5.73 -3.82 -6.40
C LEU A 110 -5.59 -2.33 -6.69
N LEU A 111 -6.63 -1.61 -6.31
CA LEU A 111 -6.72 -0.16 -6.41
C LEU A 111 -6.31 0.44 -5.07
N VAL A 112 -5.42 1.43 -5.10
CA VAL A 112 -5.00 2.15 -3.89
C VAL A 112 -5.14 3.63 -4.14
N MET A 113 -5.82 4.32 -3.23
CA MET A 113 -5.84 5.77 -3.21
C MET A 113 -4.90 6.24 -2.13
N SER A 114 -4.10 7.24 -2.44
CA SER A 114 -3.30 7.89 -1.43
C SER A 114 -3.18 9.34 -1.81
N SER A 115 -3.58 10.23 -0.91
CA SER A 115 -3.39 11.68 -1.06
C SER A 115 -2.03 12.00 -1.69
N PRO A 116 -2.00 12.85 -2.73
CA PRO A 116 -0.79 13.14 -3.46
C PRO A 116 0.03 14.06 -2.58
N ARG A 117 1.21 13.59 -2.17
CA ARG A 117 2.37 14.43 -1.86
C ARG A 117 3.55 13.49 -1.77
N LEU A 118 3.95 12.98 -2.93
CA LEU A 118 5.37 12.91 -3.17
C LEU A 118 5.83 14.36 -3.24
N PRO A 119 6.62 14.87 -2.27
CA PRO A 119 7.35 16.08 -2.59
C PRO A 119 8.15 15.74 -3.85
N ALA A 120 8.00 16.54 -4.91
CA ALA A 120 9.02 16.59 -5.92
C ALA A 120 10.27 17.04 -5.16
N VAL A 121 11.11 16.07 -4.78
CA VAL A 121 12.28 16.33 -3.95
C VAL A 121 13.30 16.97 -4.86
N VAL A 122 13.14 18.27 -5.06
CA VAL A 122 14.12 19.11 -5.75
C VAL A 122 15.08 19.60 -4.69
N VAL A 123 16.06 18.76 -4.35
CA VAL A 123 17.19 19.17 -3.52
C VAL A 123 18.27 19.69 -4.46
N LYS A 124 18.75 20.91 -4.25
CA LYS A 124 19.86 21.43 -5.05
C LYS A 124 21.12 20.61 -4.74
N PRO A 125 21.99 20.36 -5.72
CA PRO A 125 23.23 19.60 -5.50
C PRO A 125 24.09 20.14 -4.35
N THR A 126 24.19 21.46 -4.20
CA THR A 126 24.96 22.12 -3.12
C THR A 126 24.39 21.82 -1.72
N ASP A 127 23.05 21.80 -1.60
CA ASP A 127 22.37 21.49 -0.34
C ASP A 127 22.61 20.01 0.03
N LEU A 128 22.64 19.14 -0.98
CA LEU A 128 22.91 17.72 -0.81
C LEU A 128 24.33 17.44 -0.33
N GLN A 129 25.35 18.14 -0.87
CA GLN A 129 26.72 18.02 -0.37
C GLN A 129 26.84 18.49 1.08
N THR A 130 26.18 19.60 1.41
CA THR A 130 26.15 20.12 2.79
C THR A 130 25.48 19.12 3.74
N LEU A 131 24.37 18.50 3.32
CA LEU A 131 23.69 17.43 4.07
C LEU A 131 24.62 16.22 4.28
N LEU A 132 25.35 15.79 3.26
CA LEU A 132 26.28 14.65 3.35
C LEU A 132 27.41 14.94 4.34
N GLN A 133 28.01 16.14 4.28
CA GLN A 133 29.06 16.54 5.21
C GLN A 133 28.55 16.58 6.66
N LYS A 134 27.43 17.27 6.90
CA LYS A 134 26.80 17.30 8.24
C LYS A 134 26.48 15.90 8.76
N THR A 135 26.02 15.01 7.89
CA THR A 135 25.73 13.62 8.23
C THR A 135 26.99 12.85 8.61
N HIS A 136 28.07 13.03 7.85
CA HIS A 136 29.36 12.43 8.16
C HIS A 136 29.89 12.88 9.54
N ASP A 137 29.81 14.18 9.84
CA ASP A 137 30.26 14.74 11.12
C ASP A 137 29.42 14.19 12.29
N ALA A 138 28.09 14.11 12.12
CA ALA A 138 27.20 13.54 13.11
C ALA A 138 27.43 12.03 13.33
N LEU A 139 27.73 11.29 12.25
CA LEU A 139 28.08 9.87 12.35
C LEU A 139 29.40 9.67 13.11
N SER A 140 30.39 10.54 12.88
CA SER A 140 31.69 10.50 13.58
C SER A 140 31.51 10.66 15.09
N GLN A 141 30.72 11.65 15.53
CA GLN A 141 30.39 11.82 16.95
C GLN A 141 29.62 10.63 17.54
N LYS A 142 28.70 10.02 16.76
CA LYS A 142 27.96 8.83 17.18
C LYS A 142 28.87 7.61 17.30
N MET A 143 29.86 7.49 16.41
CA MET A 143 30.86 6.43 16.43
C MET A 143 31.73 6.51 17.68
N GLU A 144 32.25 7.69 18.04
CA GLU A 144 33.05 7.88 19.26
C GLU A 144 32.31 7.39 20.52
N ARG A 145 31.03 7.79 20.66
CA ARG A 145 30.20 7.34 21.80
C ARG A 145 30.00 5.82 21.81
N ARG A 146 29.83 5.20 20.65
CA ARG A 146 29.61 3.75 20.53
C ARG A 146 30.91 2.95 20.72
N ASP A 147 32.04 3.50 20.32
CA ASP A 147 33.36 2.92 20.54
C ASP A 147 33.73 2.91 22.03
N ALA A 148 33.43 4.02 22.74
CA ALA A 148 33.54 4.08 24.20
C ALA A 148 32.67 3.01 24.89
N GLN A 149 31.39 2.86 24.48
CA GLN A 149 30.50 1.81 25.01
C GLN A 149 31.04 0.40 24.73
N CYS A 150 31.56 0.14 23.52
CA CYS A 150 32.18 -1.14 23.18
C CYS A 150 33.39 -1.43 24.07
N THR A 151 34.21 -0.42 24.36
CA THR A 151 35.39 -0.53 25.20
C THR A 151 35.01 -0.87 26.64
N GLU A 152 34.01 -0.19 27.20
CA GLU A 152 33.49 -0.46 28.54
C GLU A 152 32.90 -1.87 28.66
N LEU A 153 32.06 -2.28 27.71
CA LEU A 153 31.46 -3.62 27.71
C LEU A 153 32.53 -4.70 27.55
N LYS A 154 33.55 -4.47 26.71
CA LYS A 154 34.68 -5.39 26.57
C LYS A 154 35.46 -5.51 27.87
N TYR A 155 35.77 -4.39 28.52
CA TYR A 155 36.47 -4.40 29.80
C TYR A 155 35.70 -5.20 30.87
N TYR A 156 34.38 -5.04 30.93
CA TYR A 156 33.54 -5.85 31.81
C TYR A 156 33.69 -7.35 31.53
N LEU A 157 33.60 -7.76 30.27
CA LEU A 157 33.71 -9.16 29.83
C LEU A 157 35.09 -9.76 30.10
N ASP A 158 36.16 -8.96 29.98
CA ASP A 158 37.53 -9.40 30.22
C ASP A 158 37.82 -9.53 31.74
N THR A 159 37.12 -8.77 32.60
CA THR A 159 37.38 -8.71 34.05
C THR A 159 36.48 -9.66 34.85
N HIS A 160 35.22 -9.86 34.43
CA HIS A 160 34.26 -10.67 35.15
C HIS A 160 34.20 -12.08 34.57
N ASN A 161 34.49 -13.10 35.38
CA ASN A 161 34.54 -14.50 34.95
C ASN A 161 33.38 -15.35 35.52
N VAL A 162 32.38 -14.70 36.12
CA VAL A 162 31.18 -15.38 36.64
C VAL A 162 30.16 -15.48 35.53
N GLN A 163 29.88 -16.71 35.08
CA GLN A 163 28.92 -16.99 34.03
C GLN A 163 27.53 -17.17 34.65
N ASP A 164 26.75 -16.09 34.66
CA ASP A 164 25.34 -16.07 35.05
C ASP A 164 24.48 -15.46 33.92
N GLU A 165 23.17 -15.38 34.16
CA GLU A 165 22.24 -14.77 33.18
C GLU A 165 22.59 -13.30 32.87
N GLY A 166 23.16 -12.58 33.83
CA GLY A 166 23.61 -11.20 33.65
C GLY A 166 24.82 -11.09 32.73
N TYR A 167 25.79 -12.00 32.87
CA TYR A 167 26.93 -12.12 31.97
C TYR A 167 26.47 -12.35 30.52
N ASP A 168 25.56 -13.30 30.30
CA ASP A 168 24.99 -13.58 28.97
C ASP A 168 24.23 -12.39 28.37
N MET A 169 23.57 -11.59 29.21
CA MET A 169 22.96 -10.33 28.76
C MET A 169 24.02 -9.32 28.28
N ILE A 170 25.14 -9.21 29.00
CA ILE A 170 26.22 -8.27 28.66
C ILE A 170 26.97 -8.74 27.40
N VAL A 171 27.26 -10.03 27.24
CA VAL A 171 27.83 -10.59 26.01
C VAL A 171 26.94 -10.25 24.80
N ARG A 172 25.64 -10.49 24.91
CA ARG A 172 24.69 -10.15 23.84
C ARG A 172 24.66 -8.64 23.56
N GLN A 173 24.74 -7.81 24.59
CA GLN A 173 24.78 -6.36 24.42
C GLN A 173 26.08 -5.90 23.75
N TYR A 174 27.23 -6.44 24.13
CA TYR A 174 28.53 -6.17 23.49
C TYR A 174 28.46 -6.44 21.99
N HIS A 175 28.01 -7.64 21.59
CA HIS A 175 27.90 -7.98 20.17
C HIS A 175 26.93 -7.06 19.42
N LYS A 176 25.81 -6.65 20.05
CA LYS A 176 24.87 -5.68 19.45
C LYS A 176 25.53 -4.31 19.23
N VAL A 177 26.22 -3.77 20.23
CA VAL A 177 26.88 -2.45 20.13
C VAL A 177 28.02 -2.51 19.11
N LYS A 178 28.80 -3.58 19.10
CA LYS A 178 29.89 -3.79 18.13
C LYS A 178 29.39 -3.86 16.70
N ALA A 179 28.36 -4.67 16.44
CA ALA A 179 27.76 -4.76 15.10
C ALA A 179 27.18 -3.41 14.64
N ALA A 180 26.58 -2.63 15.55
CA ALA A 180 26.10 -1.29 15.25
C ALA A 180 27.26 -0.32 14.93
N LEU A 181 28.37 -0.39 15.67
CA LEU A 181 29.57 0.41 15.43
C LEU A 181 30.22 0.09 14.07
N ASP A 182 30.35 -1.19 13.73
CA ASP A 182 30.89 -1.61 12.43
C ASP A 182 30.00 -1.14 11.28
N SER A 183 28.67 -1.18 11.48
CA SER A 183 27.73 -0.60 10.51
C SER A 183 27.89 0.91 10.36
N LEU A 184 28.14 1.66 11.44
CA LEU A 184 28.38 3.10 11.38
C LEU A 184 29.70 3.43 10.66
N ARG A 185 30.77 2.67 10.93
CA ARG A 185 32.07 2.80 10.26
C ARG A 185 31.95 2.64 8.75
N ASN A 186 31.25 1.59 8.31
CA ASN A 186 31.03 1.35 6.89
C ASN A 186 30.26 2.51 6.23
N THR A 187 29.21 3.00 6.88
CA THR A 187 28.45 4.15 6.36
C THR A 187 29.29 5.44 6.32
N ALA A 188 30.08 5.73 7.35
CA ALA A 188 30.94 6.91 7.39
C ALA A 188 32.03 6.85 6.30
N GLN A 189 32.64 5.68 6.09
CA GLN A 189 33.63 5.46 5.03
C GLN A 189 33.04 5.65 3.63
N LEU A 190 31.78 5.24 3.42
CA LEU A 190 31.09 5.49 2.16
C LEU A 190 30.86 6.98 1.93
N LEU A 191 30.46 7.72 2.97
CA LEU A 191 30.22 9.16 2.87
C LEU A 191 31.51 9.97 2.67
N SER A 192 32.61 9.59 3.33
CA SER A 192 33.90 10.29 3.19
C SER A 192 34.55 10.11 1.82
N GLY A 193 34.16 9.06 1.08
CA GLY A 193 34.60 8.85 -0.30
C GLY A 193 33.95 9.78 -1.33
N ILE A 194 32.88 10.49 -0.96
CA ILE A 194 32.12 11.36 -1.86
C ILE A 194 32.83 12.71 -1.99
N LYS A 195 33.16 13.11 -3.22
CA LYS A 195 33.81 14.39 -3.53
C LYS A 195 32.79 15.42 -3.98
N SER A 196 33.11 16.70 -3.79
CA SER A 196 32.27 17.80 -4.29
C SER A 196 32.12 17.82 -5.82
N SER A 197 33.02 17.15 -6.56
CA SER A 197 32.93 16.99 -8.02
C SER A 197 31.98 15.86 -8.45
N ASP A 198 31.49 15.03 -7.53
CA ASP A 198 30.70 13.86 -7.86
C ASP A 198 29.30 14.24 -8.35
N ARG A 199 28.81 13.46 -9.31
CA ARG A 199 27.43 13.58 -9.81
C ARG A 199 26.50 12.88 -8.84
N LEU A 200 25.57 13.63 -8.28
CA LEU A 200 24.60 13.14 -7.31
C LEU A 200 23.20 13.12 -7.93
N SER A 201 22.51 11.98 -7.84
CA SER A 201 21.12 11.84 -8.25
C SER A 201 20.32 11.28 -7.07
N LEU A 202 19.29 12.03 -6.66
CA LEU A 202 18.43 11.65 -5.55
C LEU A 202 17.09 11.15 -6.08
N GLN A 203 16.72 9.94 -5.71
CA GLN A 203 15.45 9.32 -6.10
C GLN A 203 14.63 8.97 -4.85
N TYR A 204 13.34 9.32 -4.89
CA TYR A 204 12.40 8.85 -3.87
C TYR A 204 11.89 7.46 -4.27
N ARG A 205 11.98 6.51 -3.35
CA ARG A 205 11.57 5.12 -3.57
C ARG A 205 10.37 4.78 -2.69
N ILE A 206 9.45 4.02 -3.28
CA ILE A 206 8.25 3.51 -2.60
C ILE A 206 8.20 2.01 -2.82
N ARG A 207 7.98 1.25 -1.75
CA ARG A 207 7.61 -0.16 -1.81
C ARG A 207 6.22 -0.32 -1.19
N TYR A 208 5.36 -1.02 -1.90
CA TYR A 208 4.02 -1.35 -1.44
C TYR A 208 3.97 -2.80 -1.01
N GLY A 209 3.22 -3.08 0.06
CA GLY A 209 2.76 -4.44 0.28
C GLY A 209 1.40 -4.50 0.95
N VAL A 210 0.71 -5.59 0.67
CA VAL A 210 -0.58 -5.90 1.26
C VAL A 210 -0.36 -6.55 2.60
N LEU A 211 -1.04 -6.02 3.61
CA LEU A 211 -1.20 -6.66 4.91
C LEU A 211 -2.53 -7.41 4.89
N ASP A 212 -2.44 -8.74 4.90
CA ASP A 212 -3.61 -9.61 4.86
C ASP A 212 -4.32 -9.62 6.22
N ALA A 213 -5.55 -9.11 6.23
CA ALA A 213 -6.40 -9.06 7.41
C ALA A 213 -7.00 -10.41 7.82
N TYR A 214 -7.12 -11.34 6.87
CA TYR A 214 -7.75 -12.65 7.07
C TYR A 214 -6.72 -13.74 7.37
N ASN A 215 -5.43 -13.43 7.21
CA ASN A 215 -4.33 -14.30 7.62
C ASN A 215 -3.25 -13.56 8.43
N PRO A 216 -3.60 -13.01 9.61
CA PRO A 216 -2.64 -12.27 10.47
C PRO A 216 -1.50 -13.16 10.97
N SER A 217 -1.73 -14.48 11.08
CA SER A 217 -0.75 -15.49 11.49
C SER A 217 0.34 -15.73 10.45
N ALA A 218 0.09 -15.47 9.16
CA ALA A 218 1.10 -15.64 8.12
C ALA A 218 2.29 -14.66 8.28
N LYS A 219 2.11 -13.52 8.96
CA LYS A 219 3.10 -12.41 9.06
C LYS A 219 3.69 -11.98 7.70
N ARG A 220 3.13 -12.47 6.59
CA ARG A 220 3.72 -12.41 5.27
C ARG A 220 3.11 -11.23 4.55
N LYS A 221 3.84 -10.12 4.57
CA LYS A 221 3.57 -9.00 3.69
C LYS A 221 3.69 -9.48 2.24
N ILE A 222 2.64 -9.27 1.45
CA ILE A 222 2.65 -9.59 0.02
C ILE A 222 3.17 -8.36 -0.71
N GLU A 223 4.38 -8.44 -1.24
CA GLU A 223 5.00 -7.34 -1.97
C GLU A 223 4.26 -7.09 -3.29
N CYS A 224 4.09 -5.81 -3.61
CA CYS A 224 3.37 -5.36 -4.80
C CYS A 224 4.26 -4.47 -5.67
N ARG A 225 4.02 -4.53 -6.98
CA ARG A 225 4.53 -3.57 -7.95
C ARG A 225 3.45 -2.57 -8.32
N VAL A 226 3.87 -1.33 -8.59
CA VAL A 226 2.99 -0.32 -9.18
C VAL A 226 2.87 -0.62 -10.67
N LEU A 227 1.65 -0.81 -11.17
CA LEU A 227 1.39 -0.91 -12.60
C LEU A 227 1.15 0.47 -13.20
N ARG A 228 0.36 1.29 -12.50
CA ARG A 228 -0.02 2.65 -12.95
C ARG A 228 -0.15 3.57 -11.76
N HIS A 229 0.15 4.85 -11.99
CA HIS A 229 -0.01 5.92 -11.01
C HIS A 229 -0.57 7.17 -11.70
N SER A 230 -1.61 7.78 -11.13
CA SER A 230 -2.15 9.07 -11.53
C SER A 230 -1.97 10.07 -10.40
N THR A 231 -1.23 11.14 -10.65
CA THR A 231 -1.10 12.27 -9.73
C THR A 231 -2.39 13.07 -9.62
N ASP A 232 -3.11 13.23 -10.74
CA ASP A 232 -4.31 14.07 -10.83
C ASP A 232 -5.46 13.52 -9.98
N TYR A 233 -5.59 12.20 -9.96
CA TYR A 233 -6.63 11.50 -9.20
C TYR A 233 -6.11 10.85 -7.92
N SER A 234 -4.79 10.87 -7.70
CA SER A 234 -4.14 10.27 -6.52
C SER A 234 -4.43 8.76 -6.39
N VAL A 235 -4.53 8.10 -7.54
CA VAL A 235 -4.87 6.69 -7.70
C VAL A 235 -3.63 5.93 -8.14
N SER A 236 -3.43 4.73 -7.60
CA SER A 236 -2.46 3.77 -8.13
C SER A 236 -3.12 2.41 -8.32
N VAL A 237 -2.80 1.75 -9.42
CA VAL A 237 -3.08 0.33 -9.61
C VAL A 237 -1.83 -0.43 -9.21
N LEU A 238 -1.96 -1.29 -8.20
CA LEU A 238 -0.90 -2.21 -7.79
C LEU A 238 -1.23 -3.62 -8.27
N GLN A 239 -0.19 -4.44 -8.37
CA GLN A 239 -0.32 -5.87 -8.58
C GLN A 239 0.60 -6.61 -7.62
N THR A 240 0.13 -7.70 -7.02
CA THR A 240 1.00 -8.61 -6.29
C THR A 240 2.09 -9.17 -7.20
N ASN A 241 3.29 -9.39 -6.66
CA ASN A 241 4.41 -9.87 -7.47
C ASN A 241 4.16 -11.27 -8.07
N ASP A 242 3.40 -12.11 -7.36
CA ASP A 242 2.97 -13.43 -7.81
C ASP A 242 1.72 -13.42 -8.70
N LYS A 243 1.05 -12.26 -8.84
CA LYS A 243 -0.22 -12.09 -9.56
C LYS A 243 -1.37 -12.92 -8.97
N ILE A 244 -1.25 -13.35 -7.72
CA ILE A 244 -2.26 -14.13 -7.02
C ILE A 244 -3.03 -13.21 -6.07
N THR A 245 -4.35 -13.35 -6.07
CA THR A 245 -5.22 -12.75 -5.05
C THR A 245 -5.30 -13.72 -3.86
N PRO A 246 -5.06 -13.26 -2.62
CA PRO A 246 -5.12 -14.13 -1.44
C PRO A 246 -6.47 -14.83 -1.27
N ASP A 247 -6.43 -16.04 -0.71
CA ASP A 247 -7.63 -16.82 -0.44
C ASP A 247 -8.58 -16.08 0.51
N GLY A 248 -9.89 -16.22 0.26
CA GLY A 248 -10.93 -15.60 1.08
C GLY A 248 -11.20 -14.12 0.77
N MET A 249 -10.40 -13.48 -0.09
CA MET A 249 -10.68 -12.14 -0.61
C MET A 249 -11.79 -12.16 -1.66
N HIS A 250 -12.47 -11.02 -1.82
CA HIS A 250 -13.54 -10.86 -2.81
C HIS A 250 -13.30 -9.61 -3.65
N PRO A 251 -12.64 -9.73 -4.82
CA PRO A 251 -12.48 -8.60 -5.72
C PRO A 251 -13.84 -8.07 -6.19
N ILE A 252 -13.91 -6.77 -6.45
CA ILE A 252 -15.13 -6.12 -6.96
C ILE A 252 -15.00 -5.78 -8.44
N HIS A 253 -16.14 -5.79 -9.13
CA HIS A 253 -16.20 -5.33 -10.51
C HIS A 253 -16.25 -3.80 -10.57
N LEU A 254 -15.38 -3.18 -11.36
CA LEU A 254 -15.40 -1.74 -11.63
C LEU A 254 -16.34 -1.44 -12.79
N LEU A 255 -17.65 -1.59 -12.58
CA LEU A 255 -18.67 -1.32 -13.59
C LEU A 255 -19.34 0.03 -13.35
N SER A 256 -19.29 0.92 -14.35
CA SER A 256 -20.05 2.19 -14.35
C SER A 256 -21.39 2.06 -15.11
N LEU A 257 -21.84 0.85 -15.43
CA LEU A 257 -22.98 0.61 -16.33
C LEU A 257 -24.34 1.07 -15.77
N ILE A 258 -24.43 1.43 -14.49
CA ILE A 258 -25.68 1.87 -13.89
C ILE A 258 -25.81 3.41 -13.96
N PRO A 259 -26.83 3.97 -14.65
CA PRO A 259 -27.29 5.32 -14.35
C PRO A 259 -27.85 5.31 -12.93
N ARG A 260 -27.25 6.11 -12.04
CA ARG A 260 -27.52 6.22 -10.60
C ARG A 260 -28.94 5.79 -10.20
N PHE A 261 -29.12 4.54 -9.79
CA PHE A 261 -30.28 4.15 -8.97
C PHE A 261 -30.02 4.56 -7.52
N SER A 262 -29.58 5.80 -7.28
CA SER A 262 -29.74 6.37 -5.95
C SER A 262 -31.13 6.95 -5.87
N ALA A 263 -31.98 6.31 -5.09
CA ALA A 263 -33.20 6.96 -4.67
C ALA A 263 -32.82 8.24 -3.89
N PRO A 264 -33.66 9.28 -3.92
CA PRO A 264 -33.55 10.35 -2.93
C PRO A 264 -33.52 9.68 -1.53
N ASN A 265 -32.47 9.94 -0.75
CA ASN A 265 -32.19 9.34 0.58
C ASN A 265 -31.58 7.93 0.60
N ASP A 266 -30.90 7.50 -0.47
CA ASP A 266 -30.08 6.29 -0.40
C ASP A 266 -29.05 6.36 0.74
N LEU A 267 -28.99 5.30 1.56
CA LEU A 267 -27.96 5.14 2.58
C LEU A 267 -26.66 4.64 1.92
N PHE A 268 -25.54 5.28 2.25
CA PHE A 268 -24.22 4.86 1.79
C PHE A 268 -23.41 4.25 2.92
N PHE A 269 -22.43 3.43 2.53
CA PHE A 269 -21.57 2.70 3.44
C PHE A 269 -20.16 2.71 2.89
N THR A 270 -19.21 3.17 3.68
CA THR A 270 -17.78 3.02 3.38
C THR A 270 -17.29 1.72 3.98
N THR A 271 -16.39 1.02 3.30
CA THR A 271 -15.70 -0.15 3.87
C THR A 271 -14.21 0.16 3.99
N SER A 272 -13.66 0.04 5.19
CA SER A 272 -12.26 0.37 5.45
C SER A 272 -11.68 -0.47 6.58
N VAL A 273 -10.38 -0.64 6.59
CA VAL A 273 -9.63 -1.00 7.80
C VAL A 273 -9.44 0.31 8.59
N PRO A 274 -10.15 0.49 9.71
CA PRO A 274 -10.18 1.77 10.40
C PRO A 274 -8.86 2.04 11.13
N ASN A 275 -8.74 3.28 11.64
CA ASN A 275 -7.75 3.67 12.65
C ASN A 275 -6.27 3.70 12.21
N HIS A 276 -5.93 3.36 10.95
CA HIS A 276 -4.54 3.37 10.49
C HIS A 276 -3.89 4.76 10.37
N ASN A 277 -4.70 5.81 10.41
CA ASN A 277 -4.25 7.21 10.41
C ASN A 277 -4.08 7.80 11.82
N HIS A 278 -4.33 7.04 12.89
CA HIS A 278 -4.24 7.51 14.27
C HIS A 278 -3.02 6.95 15.01
N TYR A 279 -2.59 7.66 16.06
CA TYR A 279 -1.51 7.24 16.94
C TYR A 279 -1.89 5.90 17.62
N GLN A 280 -0.95 4.96 17.71
CA GLN A 280 -1.13 3.58 18.26
C GLN A 280 -1.86 2.55 17.37
N PHE A 281 -1.94 2.78 16.05
CA PHE A 281 -2.39 1.75 15.14
C PHE A 281 -1.57 0.46 15.25
N SER A 282 -2.24 -0.69 15.41
CA SER A 282 -1.63 -2.02 15.46
C SER A 282 -1.97 -2.83 14.21
N THR A 283 -0.95 -3.44 13.62
CA THR A 283 -1.09 -4.32 12.45
C THR A 283 -1.51 -5.75 12.82
N GLN A 284 -1.69 -6.05 14.11
CA GLN A 284 -1.95 -7.43 14.57
C GLN A 284 -3.42 -7.86 14.38
N ASN A 285 -4.37 -6.92 14.43
CA ASN A 285 -5.81 -7.19 14.34
C ASN A 285 -6.44 -6.32 13.25
N LEU A 286 -6.13 -6.66 12.00
CA LEU A 286 -6.73 -6.00 10.86
C LEU A 286 -8.12 -6.60 10.62
N SER A 287 -9.15 -5.77 10.55
CA SER A 287 -10.51 -6.22 10.24
C SER A 287 -11.24 -5.11 9.48
N PRO A 288 -11.56 -5.32 8.20
CA PRO A 288 -12.38 -4.38 7.45
C PRO A 288 -13.78 -4.24 8.06
N VAL A 289 -14.22 -3.00 8.27
CA VAL A 289 -15.52 -2.66 8.85
C VAL A 289 -16.34 -1.88 7.82
N VAL A 290 -17.65 -2.16 7.78
CA VAL A 290 -18.62 -1.41 6.99
C VAL A 290 -19.25 -0.34 7.88
N ILE A 291 -19.11 0.93 7.49
CA ILE A 291 -19.50 2.07 8.31
C ILE A 291 -20.49 2.93 7.52
N PRO A 292 -21.64 3.31 8.10
CA PRO A 292 -22.56 4.24 7.47
C PRO A 292 -21.86 5.56 7.09
N THR A 293 -22.13 6.05 5.90
CA THR A 293 -21.54 7.28 5.36
C THR A 293 -22.63 8.09 4.69
N SER A 294 -22.60 9.41 4.89
CA SER A 294 -23.44 10.34 4.15
C SER A 294 -22.62 11.01 3.07
N ILE A 295 -23.23 11.24 1.91
CA ILE A 295 -22.60 11.91 0.77
C ILE A 295 -23.36 13.20 0.52
N ARG A 296 -22.66 14.33 0.60
CA ARG A 296 -23.22 15.65 0.34
C ARG A 296 -23.23 15.94 -1.16
N THR A 297 -23.94 16.99 -1.56
CA THR A 297 -24.12 17.40 -2.97
C THR A 297 -22.80 17.78 -3.66
N ASP A 298 -21.81 18.24 -2.90
CA ASP A 298 -20.45 18.56 -3.36
C ASP A 298 -19.52 17.33 -3.40
N SER A 299 -20.07 16.12 -3.23
CA SER A 299 -19.34 14.86 -3.13
C SER A 299 -18.45 14.72 -1.88
N SER A 300 -18.56 15.63 -0.91
CA SER A 300 -17.92 15.42 0.40
C SER A 300 -18.65 14.32 1.16
N CYS A 301 -17.89 13.46 1.82
CA CYS A 301 -18.45 12.40 2.64
C CYS A 301 -18.34 12.75 4.11
N SER A 302 -19.38 12.41 4.88
CA SER A 302 -19.37 12.54 6.32
C SER A 302 -19.64 11.18 6.96
N ALA A 303 -18.65 10.73 7.72
CA ALA A 303 -18.60 9.53 8.53
C ALA A 303 -17.64 9.82 9.71
N PRO A 304 -17.57 8.96 10.76
CA PRO A 304 -16.56 9.10 11.79
C PRO A 304 -15.15 9.17 11.20
N ASP A 305 -14.26 9.98 11.76
CA ASP A 305 -12.91 10.21 11.22
C ASP A 305 -12.09 8.93 11.04
N ILE A 306 -12.32 7.94 11.92
CA ILE A 306 -11.72 6.61 11.84
C ILE A 306 -12.09 5.83 10.57
N ALA A 307 -13.17 6.22 9.89
CA ALA A 307 -13.75 5.58 8.71
C ALA A 307 -13.46 6.34 7.41
N LEU A 308 -13.16 7.64 7.51
CA LEU A 308 -12.83 8.54 6.39
C LEU A 308 -11.37 8.35 5.97
N CYS A 309 -11.05 7.14 5.52
CA CYS A 309 -9.72 6.80 5.08
C CYS A 309 -9.64 6.75 3.57
N ASP A 310 -8.55 7.28 3.01
CA ASP A 310 -8.26 7.17 1.59
C ASP A 310 -8.26 5.69 1.15
N GLY A 311 -8.86 5.44 -0.02
CA GLY A 311 -8.91 4.15 -0.67
C GLY A 311 -10.09 3.28 -0.25
N ALA A 312 -10.91 3.76 0.68
CA ALA A 312 -12.11 3.05 1.11
C ALA A 312 -13.19 3.09 0.00
N PRO A 313 -13.68 1.94 -0.50
CA PRO A 313 -14.80 1.90 -1.43
C PRO A 313 -16.11 2.30 -0.73
N VAL A 314 -16.95 3.03 -1.48
CA VAL A 314 -18.26 3.48 -1.03
C VAL A 314 -19.35 2.74 -1.79
N PHE A 315 -20.23 2.07 -1.05
CA PHE A 315 -21.34 1.29 -1.57
C PHE A 315 -22.67 1.89 -1.14
N SER A 316 -23.71 1.71 -1.97
CA SER A 316 -25.09 1.96 -1.52
C SER A 316 -25.58 0.86 -0.58
N SER A 317 -26.75 1.07 0.03
CA SER A 317 -27.48 0.08 0.81
C SER A 317 -27.73 -1.23 0.05
N ARG A 318 -27.83 -1.16 -1.28
CA ARG A 318 -28.02 -2.31 -2.18
C ARG A 318 -26.71 -3.02 -2.54
N GLY A 319 -25.56 -2.47 -2.14
CA GLY A 319 -24.24 -3.05 -2.45
C GLY A 319 -23.66 -2.63 -3.80
N VAL A 320 -24.20 -1.59 -4.42
CA VAL A 320 -23.65 -1.02 -5.67
C VAL A 320 -22.49 -0.11 -5.33
N LEU A 321 -21.33 -0.34 -5.95
CA LEU A 321 -20.16 0.52 -5.82
C LEU A 321 -20.41 1.88 -6.47
N HIS A 322 -20.13 2.96 -5.75
CA HIS A 322 -20.31 4.35 -6.21
C HIS A 322 -18.98 5.06 -6.49
N GLY A 323 -17.91 4.61 -5.84
CA GLY A 323 -16.60 5.23 -5.95
C GLY A 323 -15.73 4.92 -4.75
N PHE A 324 -14.68 5.72 -4.59
CA PHE A 324 -13.68 5.54 -3.55
C PHE A 324 -13.43 6.87 -2.84
N MET A 325 -13.11 6.78 -1.55
CA MET A 325 -12.73 7.93 -0.73
C MET A 325 -11.33 8.42 -1.08
N VAL A 326 -11.19 9.73 -1.34
CA VAL A 326 -9.91 10.42 -1.55
C VAL A 326 -10.00 11.81 -0.91
N GLY A 327 -9.19 12.09 0.10
CA GLY A 327 -9.14 13.41 0.77
C GLY A 327 -10.49 13.85 1.33
N GLY A 328 -11.30 12.92 1.84
CA GLY A 328 -12.65 13.19 2.37
C GLY A 328 -13.74 13.40 1.31
N LYS A 329 -13.42 13.20 0.02
CA LYS A 329 -14.37 13.30 -1.10
C LYS A 329 -14.55 11.95 -1.80
N LEU A 330 -15.70 11.79 -2.44
CA LEU A 330 -15.98 10.64 -3.30
C LEU A 330 -15.39 10.88 -4.70
N LEU A 331 -14.41 10.06 -5.09
CA LEU A 331 -13.93 9.95 -6.46
C LEU A 331 -14.82 9.00 -7.26
N ASN A 332 -15.29 9.44 -8.43
CA ASN A 332 -16.25 8.69 -9.23
C ASN A 332 -15.62 7.51 -9.98
N LEU A 333 -16.34 6.39 -10.10
CA LEU A 333 -15.90 5.22 -10.85
C LEU A 333 -15.51 5.49 -12.30
N ARG A 334 -16.17 6.41 -13.02
CA ARG A 334 -15.80 6.73 -14.41
C ARG A 334 -14.39 7.28 -14.54
N GLN A 335 -13.96 8.09 -13.57
CA GLN A 335 -12.61 8.65 -13.55
C GLN A 335 -11.59 7.53 -13.29
N ILE A 336 -11.94 6.59 -12.41
CA ILE A 336 -11.10 5.45 -12.05
C ILE A 336 -10.99 4.44 -13.20
N ILE A 337 -12.10 4.12 -13.86
CA ILE A 337 -12.15 3.17 -14.98
C ILE A 337 -11.32 3.70 -16.16
N ARG A 338 -11.46 4.99 -16.51
CA ARG A 338 -10.62 5.60 -17.56
C ARG A 338 -9.13 5.39 -17.28
N PHE A 339 -8.70 5.64 -16.05
CA PHE A 339 -7.32 5.39 -15.63
C PHE A 339 -6.94 3.90 -15.58
N SER A 340 -7.88 3.01 -15.24
CA SER A 340 -7.65 1.57 -15.18
C SER A 340 -7.63 0.88 -16.56
N ASP A 341 -8.20 1.50 -17.59
CA ASP A 341 -8.31 0.90 -18.93
C ASP A 341 -7.31 1.48 -19.95
N GLU A 342 -6.72 2.64 -19.68
CA GLU A 342 -5.65 3.22 -20.51
C GLU A 342 -4.41 2.32 -20.48
N ASN A 343 -4.13 1.66 -21.61
CA ASN A 343 -3.08 0.65 -21.77
C ASN A 343 -1.68 1.18 -21.51
#